data_AF-A0A0A9VWR3-F1
#
_entry.id   AF-A0A0A9VWR3-F1
#
_cell.length_a   1.000
_cell.length_b   1.000
_cell.length_c   1.000
_cell.angle_alpha   90.00
_cell.angle_beta   90.00
_cell.angle_gamma   90.00
#
_symmetry.space_group_name_H-M   'P 1'
#
loop_
_entity.id
_entity.type
_entity.pdbx_description
1 polymer ?
#
loop_
_entity_poly.entity_id
_entity_poly.type
_entity_poly.pdbx_seq_one_letter_code
_entity_poly.pdbx_strand_id
1 'polypeptide(L)'
;DDVPKPSIGQWIPQNASDPQWKEKLNLALLSIYDYKRILKVTSVSTQVMQGGTNYKMTFNAVLVLVRQECQIEFNIKFYGQDHFSKNDVSISYYECKIQFVVEREKGSPPNPAGSTKSG
;
A
#
# COMPACT_ATOMS: atom_id res chain seq x y z
N ASP A 1 14.02 -0.79 33.19
CA ASP A 1 13.28 -0.39 31.98
C ASP A 1 12.78 -1.62 31.24
N ASP A 2 11.64 -2.14 31.66
CA ASP A 2 10.98 -3.26 30.99
C ASP A 2 10.27 -2.74 29.73
N VAL A 3 10.90 -2.95 28.58
CA VAL A 3 10.26 -2.73 27.29
C VAL A 3 9.06 -3.70 27.20
N PRO A 4 7.84 -3.23 26.94
CA PRO A 4 6.68 -4.11 26.79
C PRO A 4 6.95 -5.15 25.72
N LYS A 5 6.98 -6.44 26.09
CA LYS A 5 7.03 -7.52 25.10
C LYS A 5 5.74 -7.46 24.29
N PRO A 6 5.80 -7.43 22.95
CA PRO A 6 4.60 -7.41 22.13
C PRO A 6 3.76 -8.66 22.44
N SER A 7 2.48 -8.45 22.69
CA SER A 7 1.51 -9.52 22.92
C SER A 7 1.38 -10.37 21.64
N ILE A 8 1.79 -11.63 21.73
CA ILE A 8 1.59 -12.60 20.64
C ILE A 8 0.09 -12.68 20.33
N GLY A 9 -0.25 -12.68 19.04
CA GLY A 9 -1.62 -12.87 18.58
C GLY A 9 -2.50 -11.60 18.53
N GLN A 10 -2.03 -10.44 18.96
CA GLN A 10 -2.77 -9.18 18.78
C GLN A 10 -2.33 -8.42 17.52
N TRP A 11 -3.28 -7.81 16.82
CA TRP A 11 -3.00 -6.88 15.73
C TRP A 11 -2.60 -5.51 16.31
N ILE A 12 -1.41 -5.05 15.96
CA ILE A 12 -0.83 -3.80 16.41
C ILE A 12 -0.68 -2.87 15.20
N PRO A 13 -1.36 -1.70 15.18
CA PRO A 13 -1.16 -0.69 14.15
C PRO A 13 0.29 -0.19 14.13
N GLN A 14 0.82 0.06 12.94
CA GLN A 14 2.19 0.55 12.73
C GLN A 14 2.18 1.89 12.00
N ASN A 15 3.30 2.62 12.08
CA ASN A 15 3.49 3.84 11.28
C ASN A 15 3.65 3.47 9.80
N ALA A 16 2.60 3.68 8.99
CA ALA A 16 2.59 3.35 7.56
C ALA A 16 3.63 4.12 6.71
N SER A 17 4.20 5.21 7.23
CA SER A 17 5.21 6.01 6.51
C SER A 17 6.62 5.41 6.59
N ASP A 18 6.83 4.37 7.40
CA ASP A 18 8.13 3.70 7.49
C ASP A 18 8.45 2.96 6.16
N PRO A 19 9.62 3.22 5.55
CA PRO A 19 9.99 2.62 4.28
C PRO A 19 10.06 1.09 4.29
N GLN A 20 10.27 0.45 5.45
CA GLN A 20 10.35 -1.01 5.56
C GLN A 20 9.07 -1.71 5.06
N TRP A 21 7.91 -1.03 5.16
CA TRP A 21 6.64 -1.62 4.74
C TRP A 21 6.55 -1.78 3.23
N LYS A 22 7.20 -0.88 2.47
CA LYS A 22 7.25 -1.00 1.02
C LYS A 22 8.06 -2.23 0.59
N GLU A 23 9.13 -2.54 1.30
CA GLU A 23 9.94 -3.74 1.05
C GLU A 23 9.14 -5.01 1.33
N LYS A 24 8.51 -5.12 2.50
CA LYS A 24 7.66 -6.27 2.86
C LYS A 24 6.48 -6.43 1.91
N LEU A 25 5.85 -5.32 1.52
CA LEU A 25 4.76 -5.32 0.55
C LEU A 25 5.24 -5.76 -0.85
N ASN A 26 6.41 -5.31 -1.30
CA ASN A 26 7.01 -5.79 -2.55
C ASN A 26 7.26 -7.30 -2.51
N LEU A 27 7.79 -7.83 -1.40
CA LEU A 27 7.96 -9.28 -1.23
C LEU A 27 6.63 -10.02 -1.36
N ALA A 28 5.56 -9.51 -0.75
CA ALA A 28 4.23 -10.09 -0.83
C ALA A 28 3.67 -10.06 -2.26
N LEU A 29 3.77 -8.93 -2.97
CA LEU A 29 3.30 -8.82 -4.35
C LEU A 29 4.10 -9.74 -5.30
N LEU A 30 5.42 -9.84 -5.10
CA LEU A 30 6.28 -10.75 -5.86
C LEU A 30 5.91 -12.23 -5.67
N SER A 31 5.39 -12.62 -4.49
CA SER A 31 4.95 -14.00 -4.22
C SER A 31 3.76 -14.44 -5.08
N ILE A 32 2.97 -13.47 -5.57
CA ILE A 32 1.81 -13.70 -6.45
C ILE A 32 2.00 -13.14 -7.86
N TYR A 33 3.23 -12.80 -8.23
CA TYR A 33 3.57 -12.22 -9.54
C TYR A 33 2.80 -10.93 -9.87
N ASP A 34 2.45 -10.12 -8.87
CA ASP A 34 1.87 -8.80 -9.08
C ASP A 34 2.96 -7.73 -9.13
N TYR A 35 3.07 -7.05 -10.27
CA TYR A 35 4.11 -6.06 -10.55
C TYR A 35 3.60 -4.61 -10.52
N LYS A 36 2.48 -4.36 -9.84
CA LYS A 36 1.97 -2.99 -9.64
C LYS A 36 3.00 -2.07 -9.01
N ARG A 37 3.04 -0.83 -9.49
CA ARG A 37 3.87 0.20 -8.87
C ARG A 37 3.18 0.75 -7.63
N ILE A 38 3.73 0.46 -6.45
CA ILE A 38 3.25 1.02 -5.18
C ILE A 38 3.55 2.53 -5.14
N LEU A 39 2.51 3.33 -4.98
CA LEU A 39 2.60 4.77 -4.76
C LEU A 39 2.82 5.10 -3.29
N LYS A 40 1.98 4.55 -2.41
CA LYS A 40 1.97 4.87 -0.98
C LYS A 40 1.32 3.74 -0.18
N VAL A 41 1.91 3.38 0.95
CA VAL A 41 1.26 2.56 1.98
C VAL A 41 0.43 3.49 2.87
N THR A 42 -0.85 3.19 3.05
CA THR A 42 -1.80 4.05 3.78
C THR A 42 -2.15 3.51 5.16
N SER A 43 -2.12 2.19 5.33
CA SER A 43 -2.33 1.53 6.62
C SER A 43 -1.42 0.32 6.76
N VAL A 44 -0.96 0.05 7.98
CA VAL A 44 -0.21 -1.16 8.33
C VAL A 44 -0.66 -1.62 9.71
N SER A 45 -0.91 -2.91 9.83
CA SER A 45 -1.04 -3.61 11.10
C SER A 45 -0.24 -4.90 11.06
N THR A 46 0.35 -5.26 12.19
CA THR A 46 1.18 -6.47 12.34
C THR A 46 0.65 -7.33 13.47
N GLN A 47 0.72 -8.64 13.32
CA GLN A 47 0.41 -9.60 14.38
C GLN A 47 1.52 -10.63 14.45
N VAL A 48 2.22 -10.67 15.59
CA VAL A 48 3.28 -11.66 15.83
C VAL A 48 2.64 -13.00 16.15
N MET A 49 3.06 -14.04 15.44
CA MET A 49 2.58 -15.41 15.58
C MET A 49 3.74 -16.35 15.93
N GLN A 50 3.44 -17.52 16.49
CA GLN A 50 4.44 -18.56 16.62
C GLN A 50 4.85 -19.03 15.21
N GLY A 51 6.09 -18.71 14.80
CA GLY A 51 6.64 -19.09 13.49
C GLY A 51 6.50 -18.06 12.37
N GLY A 52 6.03 -16.83 12.65
CA GLY A 52 5.93 -15.80 11.61
C GLY A 52 5.39 -14.46 12.10
N THR A 53 5.26 -13.52 11.17
CA THR A 53 4.49 -12.28 11.38
C THR A 53 3.41 -12.17 10.32
N ASN A 54 2.18 -11.96 10.76
CA ASN A 54 1.08 -11.55 9.90
C ASN A 54 1.13 -10.04 9.67
N TYR A 55 0.82 -9.63 8.46
CA TYR A 55 0.76 -8.26 8.00
C TYR A 55 -0.61 -8.03 7.36
N LYS A 56 -1.21 -6.88 7.69
CA LYS A 56 -2.39 -6.33 7.02
C LYS A 56 -2.03 -4.93 6.54
N MET A 57 -2.09 -4.71 5.23
CA MET A 57 -1.68 -3.44 4.64
C MET A 57 -2.71 -2.94 3.65
N THR A 58 -3.00 -1.64 3.69
CA THR A 58 -3.68 -0.92 2.61
C THR A 58 -2.67 -0.03 1.90
N PHE A 59 -2.74 0.03 0.57
CA PHE A 59 -1.81 0.79 -0.24
C PHE A 59 -2.44 1.29 -1.54
N ASN A 60 -1.98 2.46 -2.00
CA ASN A 60 -2.28 2.97 -3.32
C ASN A 60 -1.23 2.47 -4.30
N ALA A 61 -1.67 1.99 -5.45
CA ALA A 61 -0.82 1.51 -6.51
C ALA A 61 -1.31 1.96 -7.89
N VAL A 62 -0.44 1.81 -8.89
CA VAL A 62 -0.79 2.01 -10.30
C VAL A 62 -0.51 0.73 -11.07
N LEU A 63 -1.51 0.29 -11.82
CA LEU A 63 -1.35 -0.68 -12.89
C LEU A 63 -1.50 0.06 -14.22
N VAL A 64 -0.40 0.16 -14.97
CA VAL A 64 -0.33 0.97 -16.21
C VAL A 64 -0.64 2.45 -15.91
N LEU A 65 -1.89 2.89 -16.12
CA LEU A 65 -2.36 4.26 -15.86
C LEU A 65 -3.55 4.31 -14.88
N VAL A 66 -3.98 3.16 -14.36
CA VAL A 66 -5.14 3.06 -13.47
C VAL A 66 -4.67 3.09 -12.03
N ARG A 67 -5.13 4.10 -11.28
CA ARG A 67 -4.92 4.16 -9.82
C ARG A 67 -5.85 3.18 -9.12
N GLN A 68 -5.30 2.47 -8.15
CA GLN A 68 -6.01 1.49 -7.36
C GLN A 68 -5.68 1.66 -5.89
N GLU A 69 -6.67 1.46 -5.04
CA GLU A 69 -6.48 1.22 -3.62
C GLU A 69 -6.59 -0.28 -3.39
N CYS A 70 -5.55 -0.86 -2.80
CA CYS A 70 -5.43 -2.29 -2.58
C CYS A 70 -5.32 -2.58 -1.09
N GLN A 71 -5.86 -3.71 -0.67
CA GLN A 71 -5.65 -4.29 0.65
C GLN A 71 -5.07 -5.70 0.50
N ILE A 72 -4.08 -6.02 1.31
CA ILE A 72 -3.43 -7.32 1.33
C ILE A 72 -3.23 -7.80 2.77
N GLU A 73 -3.45 -9.08 2.99
CA GLU A 73 -3.10 -9.76 4.23
C GLU A 73 -2.18 -10.94 3.90
N PHE A 74 -1.03 -10.99 4.58
CA PHE A 74 0.00 -11.98 4.32
C PHE A 74 0.81 -12.33 5.56
N ASN A 75 1.35 -13.53 5.58
CA ASN A 75 2.28 -14.01 6.59
C ASN A 75 3.68 -14.13 5.99
N ILE A 76 4.70 -13.66 6.71
CA ILE A 76 6.10 -14.03 6.46
C ILE A 76 6.52 -15.01 7.54
N LYS A 77 6.95 -16.21 7.14
CA LYS A 77 7.39 -17.27 8.07
C LYS A 77 8.85 -17.06 8.47
N PHE A 78 9.16 -17.27 9.76
CA PHE A 78 10.54 -17.23 10.27
C PHE A 78 11.07 -18.66 10.42
N TYR A 79 11.80 -19.18 9.43
CA TYR A 79 12.48 -20.47 9.53
C TYR A 79 13.99 -20.32 9.82
N GLY A 80 14.37 -19.37 10.69
CA GLY A 80 15.78 -19.18 11.08
C GLY A 80 16.70 -18.75 9.93
N GLN A 81 16.19 -17.94 9.00
CA GLN A 81 16.95 -17.41 7.86
C GLN A 81 17.23 -15.91 8.03
N ASP A 82 18.42 -15.47 7.62
CA ASP A 82 18.87 -14.08 7.70
C ASP A 82 18.18 -13.16 6.67
N HIS A 83 17.56 -13.73 5.63
CA HIS A 83 16.88 -13.02 4.57
C HIS A 83 15.56 -13.72 4.21
N PHE A 84 14.51 -12.93 3.95
CA PHE A 84 13.21 -13.43 3.49
C PHE A 84 13.17 -13.50 1.97
N SER A 85 12.61 -14.59 1.44
CA SER A 85 12.32 -14.75 0.02
C SER A 85 10.81 -14.68 -0.24
N LYS A 86 10.43 -14.52 -1.51
CA LYS A 86 9.02 -14.59 -1.92
C LYS A 86 8.35 -15.94 -1.58
N ASN A 87 9.13 -17.01 -1.39
CA ASN A 87 8.62 -18.34 -1.08
C ASN A 87 8.26 -18.50 0.41
N ASP A 88 8.73 -17.59 1.27
CA ASP A 88 8.41 -17.55 2.69
C ASP A 88 7.11 -16.79 2.98
N VAL A 89 6.50 -16.24 1.93
CA VAL A 89 5.28 -15.45 2.02
C VAL A 89 4.06 -16.30 1.69
N SER A 90 3.04 -16.20 2.54
CA SER A 90 1.72 -16.77 2.29
C SER A 90 0.68 -15.65 2.28
N ILE A 91 0.00 -15.46 1.15
CA ILE A 91 -1.10 -14.50 1.04
C ILE A 91 -2.40 -15.14 1.53
N SER A 92 -3.09 -14.50 2.47
CA SER A 92 -4.41 -14.95 2.94
C SER A 92 -5.56 -14.14 2.33
N TYR A 93 -5.29 -12.91 1.90
CA TYR A 93 -6.29 -12.04 1.27
C TYR A 93 -5.61 -11.00 0.37
N TYR A 94 -6.21 -10.72 -0.78
CA TYR A 94 -5.78 -9.66 -1.68
C TYR A 94 -6.96 -9.11 -2.49
N GLU A 95 -7.22 -7.81 -2.39
CA GLU A 95 -8.26 -7.12 -3.15
C GLU A 95 -7.75 -5.74 -3.61
N CYS A 96 -8.15 -5.30 -4.81
CA CYS A 96 -7.89 -3.95 -5.29
C CYS A 96 -9.18 -3.33 -5.85
N LYS A 97 -9.41 -2.06 -5.53
CA LYS A 97 -10.52 -1.24 -6.02
C LYS A 97 -9.99 -0.12 -6.90
N ILE A 98 -10.61 0.07 -8.06
CA ILE A 98 -10.25 1.15 -9.00
C ILE A 98 -10.67 2.48 -8.38
N GLN A 99 -9.74 3.44 -8.33
CA GLN A 99 -10.05 4.83 -8.01
C GLN A 99 -10.14 5.61 -9.31
N PHE A 100 -11.35 5.92 -9.77
CA PHE A 100 -11.55 6.86 -10.88
C PHE A 100 -11.21 8.27 -10.38
N VAL A 101 -10.00 8.74 -10.68
CA VAL A 101 -9.69 10.16 -10.55
C VAL A 101 -10.28 10.83 -11.79
N VAL A 102 -11.48 11.40 -11.66
CA VAL A 102 -11.96 12.37 -12.63
C VAL A 102 -11.05 13.59 -12.49
N GLU A 103 -9.99 13.64 -13.30
CA GLU A 103 -9.30 14.91 -13.54
C GLU A 103 -10.33 15.83 -14.19
N ARG A 104 -10.96 16.70 -13.40
CA ARG A 104 -11.66 17.85 -13.97
C ARG A 104 -10.59 18.61 -14.73
N GLU A 105 -10.68 18.63 -16.06
CA GLU A 105 -10.02 19.66 -16.85
C GLU A 105 -10.33 20.98 -16.15
N LYS A 106 -9.29 21.65 -15.63
CA LYS A 106 -9.42 23.03 -15.19
C LYS A 106 -9.79 23.81 -16.45
N GLY A 107 -11.09 24.06 -16.61
CA GLY A 107 -11.62 24.91 -17.65
C GLY A 107 -10.80 26.19 -17.68
N SER A 108 -10.20 26.47 -18.84
CA SER A 108 -9.51 27.72 -19.10
C SER A 108 -10.46 28.88 -18.76
N PRO A 109 -9.96 29.95 -18.11
CA PRO A 109 -10.80 31.11 -17.85
C PRO A 109 -11.29 31.71 -19.18
N PRO A 110 -12.53 32.22 -19.26
CA PRO A 110 -13.02 32.89 -20.45
C PRO A 110 -12.18 34.14 -20.71
N ASN A 111 -11.67 34.22 -21.94
CA ASN A 111 -10.93 35.36 -22.47
C ASN A 111 -11.88 36.58 -22.50
N PRO A 112 -11.59 37.73 -21.86
CA PRO A 112 -12.42 38.92 -22.03
C PRO A 112 -12.11 39.53 -23.40
N ALA A 113 -12.93 39.19 -24.39
CA ALA A 113 -12.94 39.88 -25.67
C ALA A 113 -13.32 41.35 -25.44
N GLY A 114 -12.44 42.25 -25.87
CA GLY A 114 -12.69 43.68 -25.86
C GLY A 114 -13.91 44.04 -26.69
N SER A 115 -14.72 44.95 -26.16
CA SER A 115 -15.70 45.70 -26.94
C SER A 115 -15.35 47.16 -26.87
N THR A 116 -14.74 47.63 -27.95
CA THR A 116 -14.71 49.02 -28.41
C THR A 116 -16.13 49.60 -28.32
N LYS A 117 -16.29 50.80 -27.76
CA LYS A 117 -17.52 51.58 -27.86
C LYS A 117 -17.20 52.86 -28.60
N SER A 118 -17.62 52.91 -29.86
CA SER A 118 -17.80 54.15 -30.62
C SER A 118 -19.20 54.68 -30.31
N GLY A 119 -19.31 55.98 -30.05
CA GLY A 119 -20.55 56.69 -29.77
C GLY A 119 -20.25 58.03 -29.12
#